data_AF-A0A7J6VXD8-F1
#
_entry.id   AF-A0A7J6VXD8-F1
#
_cell.length_a   1.000
_cell.length_b   1.000
_cell.length_c   1.000
_cell.angle_alpha   90.00
_cell.angle_beta   90.00
_cell.angle_gamma   90.00
#
_symmetry.space_group_name_H-M   'P 1'
#
loop_
_entity.id
_entity.type
_entity.pdbx_description
1 polymer ?
#
loop_
_entity_poly.entity_id
_entity_poly.type
_entity_poly.pdbx_seq_one_letter_code
_entity_poly.pdbx_strand_id
1 'polypeptide(L)'
;MNRDGFAVGEIAYKEVGPRTWVYAESVPSILEVAAREFVGTEEMIRQGEKLFGPYEWDRFDLLVLPPCFPYGGMENPKMVFVTPTVIRGDASGGQVVAHELTHSWTGNLITNKNNEYFWLNEGNTTYAERRTVV
;
A
#
# COMPACT_ATOMS: atom_id res chain seq x y z
N MET A 1 -6.56 16.73 1.47
CA MET A 1 -6.06 16.18 0.19
C MET A 1 -7.12 15.22 -0.32
N ASN A 2 -7.51 15.29 -1.59
CA ASN A 2 -8.50 14.33 -2.13
C ASN A 2 -7.75 13.04 -2.48
N ARG A 3 -8.18 11.89 -1.92
CA ARG A 3 -7.52 10.58 -2.10
C ARG A 3 -8.38 9.59 -2.88
N ASP A 4 -9.26 10.11 -3.71
CA ASP A 4 -10.04 9.29 -4.61
C ASP A 4 -9.10 8.72 -5.68
N GLY A 5 -9.08 7.39 -5.80
CA GLY A 5 -8.30 6.66 -6.80
C GLY A 5 -9.24 6.05 -7.84
N PHE A 6 -8.87 6.13 -9.11
CA PHE A 6 -9.59 5.47 -10.19
C PHE A 6 -8.60 4.93 -11.22
N ALA A 7 -8.78 3.66 -11.60
CA ALA A 7 -7.97 2.99 -12.61
C ALA A 7 -8.88 2.13 -13.49
N VAL A 8 -8.58 2.09 -14.79
CA VAL A 8 -9.26 1.27 -15.79
C VAL A 8 -8.22 0.69 -16.72
N GLY A 9 -8.35 -0.59 -17.03
CA GLY A 9 -7.48 -1.30 -17.94
C GLY A 9 -7.81 -2.79 -17.95
N GLU A 10 -6.97 -3.57 -18.61
CA GLU A 10 -7.04 -5.02 -18.57
C GLU A 10 -6.38 -5.52 -17.27
N ILE A 11 -7.12 -5.49 -16.17
CA ILE A 11 -6.60 -5.73 -14.83
C ILE A 11 -6.97 -7.15 -14.36
N ALA A 12 -5.96 -7.93 -14.00
CA ALA A 12 -6.11 -9.22 -13.34
C ALA A 12 -5.75 -9.10 -11.85
N TYR A 13 -6.14 -10.08 -11.03
CA TYR A 13 -5.85 -10.09 -9.60
C TYR A 13 -5.39 -11.46 -9.09
N LYS A 14 -4.69 -11.43 -7.96
CA LYS A 14 -4.29 -12.62 -7.20
C LYS A 14 -4.41 -12.36 -5.70
N GLU A 15 -4.93 -13.34 -4.98
CA GLU A 15 -5.04 -13.26 -3.52
C GLU A 15 -3.69 -13.55 -2.88
N VAL A 16 -3.26 -12.71 -1.93
CA VAL A 16 -1.98 -12.89 -1.19
C VAL A 16 -2.18 -12.97 0.32
N GLY A 17 -3.38 -12.68 0.81
CA GLY A 17 -3.74 -12.77 2.22
C GLY A 17 -5.26 -12.80 2.42
N PRO A 18 -5.73 -12.90 3.68
CA PRO A 18 -7.16 -13.03 3.98
C PRO A 18 -7.98 -11.78 3.60
N ARG A 19 -7.32 -10.63 3.44
CA ARG A 19 -7.94 -9.33 3.12
C ARG A 19 -7.12 -8.47 2.17
N THR A 20 -6.21 -9.10 1.42
CA THR A 20 -5.28 -8.41 0.51
C THR A 20 -5.22 -9.14 -0.82
N TRP A 21 -5.63 -8.45 -1.87
CA TRP A 21 -5.43 -8.87 -3.25
C TRP A 21 -4.44 -7.93 -3.93
N VAL A 22 -3.64 -8.50 -4.83
CA VAL A 22 -2.74 -7.77 -5.71
C VAL A 22 -3.35 -7.74 -7.10
N TYR A 23 -3.46 -6.55 -7.66
CA TYR A 23 -3.94 -6.26 -9.00
C TYR A 23 -2.78 -5.77 -9.87
N ALA A 24 -2.78 -6.14 -11.14
CA ALA A 24 -1.81 -5.67 -12.12
C ALA A 24 -2.39 -5.76 -13.53
N GLU A 25 -1.67 -5.26 -14.53
CA GLU A 25 -1.94 -5.57 -15.94
C GLU A 25 -2.02 -7.09 -16.13
N SER A 26 -2.91 -7.56 -17.01
CA SER A 26 -3.21 -8.98 -17.26
C SER A 26 -2.09 -9.73 -18.00
N VAL A 27 -0.85 -9.51 -17.58
CA VAL A 27 0.35 -10.22 -17.99
C VAL A 27 0.72 -11.18 -16.85
N PRO A 28 0.60 -12.52 -17.04
CA PRO A 28 0.82 -13.49 -15.97
C PRO A 28 2.17 -13.34 -15.26
N SER A 29 3.23 -12.97 -15.97
CA SER A 29 4.55 -12.79 -15.39
C SER A 29 4.63 -11.64 -14.39
N ILE A 30 3.84 -10.58 -14.55
CA ILE A 30 3.85 -9.43 -13.62
C ILE A 30 3.06 -9.78 -12.36
N LEU A 31 1.85 -10.34 -12.54
CA LEU A 31 0.97 -10.67 -11.43
C LEU A 31 1.60 -11.69 -10.47
N GLU A 32 2.27 -12.72 -11.01
CA GLU A 32 2.95 -13.73 -10.20
C GLU A 32 4.12 -13.16 -9.38
N VAL A 33 4.94 -12.30 -9.99
CA VAL A 33 6.08 -11.69 -9.30
C VAL A 33 5.59 -10.68 -8.26
N ALA A 34 4.56 -9.88 -8.56
CA ALA A 34 3.95 -8.96 -7.61
C ALA A 34 3.33 -9.69 -6.41
N ALA A 35 2.57 -10.77 -6.67
CA ALA A 35 1.99 -11.57 -5.60
C ALA A 35 3.05 -12.20 -4.69
N ARG A 36 4.17 -12.64 -5.27
CA ARG A 36 5.30 -13.17 -4.51
C ARG A 36 5.99 -12.09 -3.67
N GLU A 37 6.17 -10.88 -4.19
CA GLU A 37 6.79 -9.76 -3.48
C GLU A 37 5.96 -9.36 -2.24
N PHE A 38 4.63 -9.39 -2.35
CA PHE A 38 3.72 -8.86 -1.32
C PHE A 38 3.05 -9.91 -0.44
N VAL A 39 3.55 -11.15 -0.41
CA VAL A 39 2.99 -12.22 0.45
C VAL A 39 3.05 -11.87 1.95
N GLY A 40 3.98 -11.00 2.36
CA GLY A 40 4.15 -10.56 3.75
C GLY A 40 3.17 -9.49 4.23
N THR A 41 2.29 -8.97 3.38
CA THR A 41 1.44 -7.82 3.70
C THR A 41 0.52 -8.07 4.90
N GLU A 42 -0.06 -9.25 5.05
CA GLU A 42 -0.95 -9.54 6.19
C GLU A 42 -0.23 -9.44 7.54
N GLU A 43 1.05 -9.83 7.60
CA GLU A 43 1.83 -9.69 8.84
C GLU A 43 2.05 -8.20 9.17
N MET A 44 2.31 -7.37 8.15
CA MET A 44 2.40 -5.92 8.34
C MET A 44 1.08 -5.32 8.85
N ILE A 45 -0.07 -5.76 8.32
CA ILE A 45 -1.38 -5.29 8.80
C ILE A 45 -1.57 -5.66 10.27
N ARG A 46 -1.26 -6.90 10.67
CA ARG A 46 -1.36 -7.34 12.07
C ARG A 46 -0.45 -6.55 13.01
N GLN A 47 0.79 -6.27 12.59
CA GLN A 47 1.68 -5.43 13.39
C GLN A 47 1.15 -3.99 13.49
N GLY A 48 0.65 -3.42 12.40
CA GLY A 48 -0.02 -2.12 12.39
C GLY A 48 -1.20 -2.08 13.35
N GLU A 49 -2.08 -3.08 13.30
CA GLU A 49 -3.24 -3.19 14.18
C GLU A 49 -2.86 -3.26 15.67
N LYS A 50 -1.81 -4.02 15.99
CA LYS A 50 -1.28 -4.13 17.35
C LYS A 50 -0.72 -2.81 17.88
N LEU A 51 -0.15 -1.98 17.01
CA LEU A 51 0.51 -0.72 17.38
C LEU A 51 -0.44 0.48 17.39
N PHE A 52 -1.37 0.54 16.45
CA PHE A 52 -2.16 1.74 16.15
C PHE A 52 -3.68 1.54 16.29
N GLY A 53 -4.13 0.32 16.58
CA GLY A 53 -5.55 -0.03 16.73
C GLY A 53 -6.15 -0.64 15.46
N PRO A 54 -7.45 -0.99 15.49
CA PRO A 54 -8.09 -1.75 14.42
C PRO A 54 -7.92 -1.16 13.02
N TYR A 55 -7.88 -2.02 12.00
CA TYR A 55 -7.88 -1.61 10.60
C TYR A 55 -9.33 -1.43 10.09
N GLU A 56 -9.76 -0.18 9.92
CA GLU A 56 -11.17 0.20 9.67
C GLU A 56 -11.64 0.07 8.20
N TRP A 57 -10.79 -0.41 7.28
CA TRP A 57 -11.06 -0.33 5.83
C TRP A 57 -11.50 -1.66 5.19
N ASP A 58 -11.77 -2.70 5.97
CA ASP A 58 -12.12 -4.08 5.57
C ASP A 58 -11.03 -4.83 4.79
N ARG A 59 -10.56 -4.24 3.68
CA ARG A 59 -9.57 -4.77 2.75
C ARG A 59 -8.41 -3.80 2.55
N PHE A 60 -7.24 -4.36 2.29
CA PHE A 60 -6.05 -3.63 1.91
C PHE A 60 -5.51 -4.25 0.62
N ASP A 61 -5.88 -3.69 -0.52
CA ASP A 61 -5.45 -4.17 -1.84
C ASP A 61 -4.32 -3.33 -2.41
N LEU A 62 -3.55 -3.95 -3.30
CA LEU A 62 -2.42 -3.32 -3.99
C LEU A 62 -2.69 -3.33 -5.49
N LEU A 63 -2.57 -2.19 -6.15
CA LEU A 63 -2.61 -2.07 -7.60
C LEU A 63 -1.22 -1.68 -8.12
N VAL A 64 -0.58 -2.61 -8.83
CA VAL A 64 0.67 -2.35 -9.55
C VAL A 64 0.33 -1.63 -10.85
N LEU A 65 0.74 -0.37 -10.94
CA LEU A 65 0.49 0.47 -12.10
C LEU A 65 1.54 0.26 -13.21
N PRO A 66 1.32 0.79 -14.42
CA PRO A 66 2.35 0.84 -15.44
C PRO A 66 3.57 1.67 -15.01
N PRO A 67 4.74 1.51 -15.66
CA PRO A 67 5.98 2.20 -15.31
C PRO A 67 5.95 3.74 -15.35
N CYS A 68 4.87 4.35 -15.86
CA CYS A 68 4.69 5.79 -15.91
C CYS A 68 4.17 6.41 -14.61
N PHE A 69 3.88 5.61 -13.57
CA PHE A 69 3.45 6.13 -12.28
C PHE A 69 4.57 6.97 -11.61
N PRO A 70 4.31 8.25 -11.26
CA PRO A 70 5.38 9.17 -10.86
C PRO A 70 5.84 9.05 -9.40
N TYR A 71 5.18 8.21 -8.59
CA TYR A 71 5.45 8.06 -7.15
C TYR A 71 5.85 6.61 -6.80
N GLY A 72 6.38 6.41 -5.59
CA GLY A 72 6.62 5.07 -5.05
C GLY A 72 5.31 4.34 -4.73
N GLY A 73 4.38 5.04 -4.10
CA GLY A 73 3.03 4.58 -3.84
C GLY A 73 2.05 5.74 -3.69
N MET A 74 0.78 5.41 -3.50
CA MET A 74 -0.28 6.34 -3.11
C MET A 74 -1.30 5.62 -2.24
N GLU A 75 -1.62 6.22 -1.10
CA GLU A 75 -2.35 5.63 0.03
C GLU A 75 -3.87 5.57 -0.16
N ASN A 76 -4.34 5.46 -1.40
CA ASN A 76 -5.76 5.39 -1.74
C ASN A 76 -6.47 4.34 -0.86
N PRO A 77 -7.48 4.72 -0.06
CA PRO A 77 -8.10 3.80 0.90
C PRO A 77 -8.65 2.54 0.22
N LYS A 78 -8.44 1.38 0.85
CA LYS A 78 -8.74 0.03 0.33
C LYS A 78 -7.92 -0.44 -0.87
N MET A 79 -7.33 0.45 -1.67
CA MET A 79 -6.61 0.10 -2.89
C MET A 79 -5.39 0.99 -3.12
N VAL A 80 -4.27 0.65 -2.50
CA VAL A 80 -3.01 1.38 -2.63
C VAL A 80 -2.45 1.20 -4.03
N PHE A 81 -2.03 2.30 -4.65
CA PHE A 81 -1.33 2.25 -5.93
C PHE A 81 0.16 2.15 -5.69
N VAL A 82 0.85 1.28 -6.43
CA VAL A 82 2.31 1.11 -6.32
C VAL A 82 2.97 1.13 -7.69
N THR A 83 4.18 1.68 -7.76
CA THR A 83 5.02 1.61 -8.96
C THR A 83 5.58 0.19 -9.13
N PRO A 84 5.78 -0.31 -10.37
CA PRO A 84 6.37 -1.63 -10.57
C PRO A 84 7.83 -1.71 -10.09
N THR A 85 8.49 -0.57 -9.85
CA THR A 85 9.88 -0.55 -9.35
C THR A 85 10.03 -1.01 -7.90
N VAL A 86 8.92 -1.12 -7.15
CA VAL A 86 8.96 -1.73 -5.81
C VAL A 86 9.10 -3.25 -5.89
N ILE A 87 8.79 -3.88 -7.02
CA ILE A 87 8.91 -5.33 -7.19
C ILE A 87 10.37 -5.67 -7.48
N ARG A 88 11.10 -6.07 -6.44
CA ARG A 88 12.55 -6.33 -6.53
C ARG A 88 12.90 -7.81 -6.56
N GLY A 89 12.00 -8.68 -6.11
CA GLY A 89 12.17 -10.13 -6.08
C GLY A 89 12.77 -10.67 -4.78
N ASP A 90 13.11 -9.79 -3.83
CA ASP A 90 13.70 -10.13 -2.53
C ASP A 90 12.83 -9.67 -1.34
N ALA A 91 11.60 -9.24 -1.60
CA ALA A 91 10.65 -8.68 -0.63
C ALA A 91 11.06 -7.33 -0.01
N SER A 92 12.20 -6.74 -0.39
CA SER A 92 12.61 -5.42 0.12
C SER A 92 11.68 -4.30 -0.36
N GLY A 93 10.89 -4.53 -1.41
CA GLY A 93 9.80 -3.64 -1.83
C GLY A 93 8.69 -3.48 -0.80
N GLY A 94 8.56 -4.44 0.13
CA GLY A 94 7.57 -4.43 1.20
C GLY A 94 7.65 -3.21 2.11
N GLN A 95 8.80 -2.52 2.16
CA GLN A 95 8.92 -1.26 2.90
C GLN A 95 7.96 -0.19 2.39
N VAL A 96 7.81 -0.04 1.07
CA VAL A 96 6.86 0.92 0.48
C VAL A 96 5.43 0.52 0.83
N VAL A 97 5.12 -0.78 0.75
CA VAL A 97 3.80 -1.28 1.16
C VAL A 97 3.52 -1.00 2.64
N ALA A 98 4.51 -1.13 3.51
CA ALA A 98 4.37 -0.79 4.93
C ALA A 98 4.10 0.72 5.12
N HIS A 99 4.72 1.58 4.33
CA HIS A 99 4.46 3.03 4.35
C HIS A 99 3.02 3.35 3.93
N GLU A 100 2.58 2.82 2.79
CA GLU A 100 1.22 3.05 2.31
C GLU A 100 0.16 2.43 3.21
N LEU A 101 0.49 1.30 3.86
CA LEU A 101 -0.35 0.69 4.87
C LEU A 101 -0.51 1.62 6.09
N THR A 102 0.57 2.19 6.61
CA THR A 102 0.50 3.00 7.85
C THR A 102 -0.26 4.31 7.65
N HIS A 103 -0.34 4.81 6.41
CA HIS A 103 -1.25 5.89 6.07
C HIS A 103 -2.73 5.59 6.38
N SER A 104 -3.12 4.32 6.47
CA SER A 104 -4.46 3.91 6.89
C SER A 104 -4.86 4.49 8.25
N TRP A 105 -3.89 4.74 9.14
CA TRP A 105 -4.09 5.46 10.40
C TRP A 105 -3.62 6.91 10.29
N THR A 106 -2.41 7.15 9.80
CA THR A 106 -1.76 8.47 9.78
C THR A 106 -1.83 9.09 8.39
N GLY A 107 -2.91 9.82 8.13
CA GLY A 107 -3.24 10.32 6.81
C GLY A 107 -4.71 10.07 6.55
N ASN A 108 -5.14 8.82 6.50
CA ASN A 108 -6.50 8.44 6.09
C ASN A 108 -7.52 8.62 7.22
N LEU A 109 -7.25 8.10 8.43
CA LEU A 109 -8.12 8.35 9.60
C LEU A 109 -7.88 9.74 10.19
N ILE A 110 -6.61 10.12 10.38
CA ILE A 110 -6.23 11.45 10.84
C ILE A 110 -5.56 12.19 9.70
N THR A 111 -6.26 13.13 9.08
CA THR A 111 -5.78 13.87 7.92
C THR A 111 -5.37 15.30 8.26
N ASN A 112 -4.25 15.75 7.69
CA ASN A 112 -3.89 17.17 7.68
C ASN A 112 -5.01 18.06 7.10
N LYS A 113 -5.26 19.20 7.74
CA LYS A 113 -6.28 20.16 7.29
C LYS A 113 -5.95 20.79 5.94
N ASN A 114 -4.68 21.10 5.71
CA ASN A 114 -4.16 21.67 4.47
C ASN A 114 -2.71 21.20 4.24
N ASN A 115 -2.15 21.51 3.07
CA ASN A 115 -0.82 21.03 2.68
C ASN A 115 0.34 21.67 3.45
N GLU A 116 0.13 22.77 4.19
CA GLU A 116 1.16 23.35 5.07
C GLU A 116 1.49 22.38 6.22
N TYR A 117 0.51 21.56 6.61
CA TYR A 117 0.66 20.52 7.63
C TYR A 117 0.86 19.12 7.03
N PHE A 118 1.31 19.01 5.78
CA PHE A 118 1.54 17.72 5.12
C PHE A 118 2.49 16.80 5.91
N TRP A 119 3.45 17.39 6.63
CA TRP A 119 4.36 16.67 7.52
C TRP A 119 3.64 15.87 8.62
N LEU A 120 2.42 16.25 9.03
CA LEU A 120 1.62 15.48 9.99
C LEU A 120 1.19 14.12 9.41
N ASN A 121 1.02 14.02 8.10
CA ASN A 121 0.74 12.74 7.46
C ASN A 121 2.07 11.99 7.32
N GLU A 122 2.96 12.48 6.45
CA GLU A 122 4.19 11.78 6.07
C GLU A 122 5.12 11.49 7.23
N GLY A 123 5.26 12.42 8.17
CA GLY A 123 6.16 12.27 9.32
C GLY A 123 5.68 11.17 10.27
N ASN A 124 4.38 11.13 10.55
CA ASN A 124 3.80 10.09 11.39
C ASN A 124 3.76 8.75 10.65
N THR A 125 3.47 8.74 9.34
CA THR A 125 3.54 7.53 8.50
C THR A 125 4.95 6.96 8.46
N THR A 126 5.97 7.77 8.20
CA THR A 126 7.37 7.34 8.19
C THR A 126 7.79 6.77 9.55
N TYR A 127 7.30 7.36 10.64
CA TYR A 127 7.53 6.83 11.97
C TYR A 127 6.85 5.48 12.19
N ALA A 128 5.59 5.36 11.79
CA ALA A 128 4.79 4.15 11.92
C ALA A 128 5.31 3.01 11.04
N GLU A 129 5.75 3.31 9.82
CA GLU A 129 6.37 2.38 8.87
C GLU A 129 7.56 1.69 9.54
N ARG A 130 8.50 2.46 10.11
CA ARG A 130 9.69 1.93 10.78
C ARG A 130 9.39 1.07 12.01
N ARG A 131 8.19 1.19 12.58
CA ARG A 131 7.72 0.35 13.70
C ARG A 131 7.02 -0.92 13.20
N THR A 132 6.55 -0.92 11.95
CA THR A 132 5.72 -1.97 11.35
C THR A 132 6.54 -2.96 10.50
N VAL A 133 7.63 -2.50 9.89
CA VAL A 133 8.59 -3.38 9.19
C VAL A 133 9.22 -4.34 10.19
N VAL A 134 9.19 -5.64 9.86
CA VAL A 134 9.70 -6.77 10.67
C VAL A 134 11.04 -7.23 10.14
#